data_AF-A0A090WUC8-F1
#
_entry.id   AF-A0A090WUC8-F1
#
_cell.length_a   1.000
_cell.length_b   1.000
_cell.length_c   1.000
_cell.angle_alpha   90.00
_cell.angle_beta   90.00
_cell.angle_gamma   90.00
#
_symmetry.space_group_name_H-M   'P 1'
#
loop_
_entity.id
_entity.type
_entity.pdbx_description
1 polymer ?
#
loop_
_entity_poly.entity_id
_entity_poly.type
_entity_poly.pdbx_seq_one_letter_code
_entity_poly.pdbx_strand_id
1 'polypeptide(L)' 'MDYVTIKDVAKRLNLAVSTISRAFNDKYDIKKETKELILKTATEMGYHPNPMAKKVNTKKIF' A
#
# COMPACT_ATOMS: atom_id res chain seq x y z
N MET A 1 -3.26 13.25 -13.12
CA MET A 1 -3.22 11.76 -13.15
C MET A 1 -3.30 11.29 -11.71
N ASP A 2 -4.48 10.87 -11.29
CA ASP A 2 -4.70 10.27 -9.98
C ASP A 2 -4.13 8.86 -9.96
N TYR A 3 -2.90 8.75 -9.47
CA TYR A 3 -2.32 7.46 -9.16
C TYR A 3 -2.95 6.94 -7.89
N VAL A 4 -3.49 5.72 -7.95
CA VAL A 4 -3.89 5.01 -6.74
C VAL A 4 -2.66 4.85 -5.88
N THR A 5 -2.75 5.35 -4.64
CA THR A 5 -1.70 5.22 -3.65
C THR A 5 -2.14 4.28 -2.54
N ILE A 6 -1.19 3.81 -1.73
CA ILE A 6 -1.46 3.06 -0.50
C ILE A 6 -2.50 3.74 0.42
N LYS A 7 -2.59 5.08 0.38
CA LYS A 7 -3.62 5.84 1.13
C LYS A 7 -5.02 5.62 0.59
N ASP A 8 -5.14 5.45 -0.72
CA ASP A 8 -6.41 5.26 -1.40
C ASP A 8 -6.96 3.86 -1.17
N VAL A 9 -6.09 2.85 -1.27
CA VAL A 9 -6.40 1.46 -0.89
C VAL A 9 -6.81 1.37 0.59
N ALA A 10 -6.14 2.15 1.46
CA ALA A 10 -6.46 2.25 2.89
C ALA A 10 -7.86 2.84 3.13
N LYS A 11 -8.21 3.94 2.44
CA LYS A 11 -9.55 4.52 2.49
C LYS A 11 -10.62 3.53 2.02
N ARG A 12 -10.37 2.80 0.93
CA ARG A 12 -11.35 1.87 0.35
C ARG A 12 -11.64 0.68 1.27
N LEU A 13 -10.61 0.17 1.94
CA LEU A 13 -10.73 -0.93 2.89
C LEU A 13 -11.11 -0.47 4.31
N ASN A 14 -11.23 0.84 4.53
CA ASN A 14 -11.39 1.45 5.86
C ASN A 14 -10.32 0.97 6.87
N LEU A 15 -9.10 0.76 6.38
CA LEU A 15 -7.96 0.32 7.18
C LEU A 15 -6.94 1.46 7.32
N ALA A 16 -6.15 1.42 8.38
CA ALA A 16 -5.05 2.35 8.53
C ALA A 16 -3.96 2.09 7.48
N VAL A 17 -3.32 3.17 7.00
CA VAL A 17 -2.15 3.07 6.10
C VAL A 17 -1.04 2.24 6.75
N SER A 18 -0.92 2.27 8.08
CA SER A 18 -0.01 1.41 8.85
C SER A 18 -0.33 -0.08 8.71
N THR A 19 -1.61 -0.47 8.68
CA THR A 19 -2.06 -1.84 8.45
C THR A 19 -1.72 -2.28 7.03
N ILE A 20 -1.99 -1.45 6.03
CA ILE A 20 -1.65 -1.78 4.64
C ILE A 20 -0.13 -1.81 4.44
N SER A 21 0.61 -0.87 5.01
CA SER A 21 2.07 -0.86 4.97
C SER A 21 2.68 -2.10 5.61
N ARG A 22 2.11 -2.57 6.73
CA ARG A 22 2.48 -3.86 7.37
C ARG A 22 2.14 -5.05 6.48
N ALA A 23 1.01 -5.03 5.77
CA ALA A 23 0.60 -6.10 4.86
C ALA A 23 1.55 -6.24 3.66
N PHE A 24 2.06 -5.11 3.15
CA PHE A 24 3.07 -5.07 2.09
C PHE A 24 4.50 -5.33 2.60
N ASN A 25 4.84 -4.99 3.85
CA ASN A 25 6.15 -5.24 4.45
C ASN A 25 6.30 -6.63 5.11
N ASP A 26 5.31 -7.51 4.96
CA ASP A 26 5.34 -8.88 5.50
C ASP A 26 5.63 -8.94 7.02
N LYS A 27 5.09 -7.98 7.78
CA LYS A 27 5.15 -8.09 9.25
C LYS A 27 4.08 -9.07 9.71
N TYR A 28 4.53 -10.08 10.46
CA TYR A 28 3.82 -11.27 11.02
C TYR A 28 2.46 -11.03 11.74
N ASP A 29 2.00 -9.79 11.84
CA ASP A 29 0.83 -9.39 12.63
C ASP A 29 -0.47 -9.32 11.79
N ILE A 30 -0.43 -9.70 10.51
CA ILE A 30 -1.58 -9.61 9.60
C ILE A 30 -2.03 -10.99 9.13
N LYS A 31 -3.34 -11.25 9.27
CA LYS A 31 -3.98 -12.45 8.77
C LYS A 31 -3.82 -12.54 7.25
N LYS A 32 -3.57 -13.75 6.74
CA LYS A 32 -3.50 -14.02 5.29
C LYS A 32 -4.75 -13.52 4.56
N GLU A 33 -5.94 -13.76 5.12
CA GLU A 33 -7.21 -13.25 4.57
C GLU A 33 -7.17 -11.74 4.31
N THR A 34 -6.73 -10.95 5.28
CA THR A 34 -6.66 -9.49 5.14
C THR A 34 -5.61 -9.07 4.12
N LYS A 35 -4.46 -9.77 4.10
CA LYS A 35 -3.41 -9.52 3.10
C LYS A 35 -3.91 -9.77 1.68
N GLU A 36 -4.62 -10.88 1.46
CA GLU A 36 -5.22 -11.23 0.17
C GLU A 36 -6.28 -10.22 -0.25
N LEU A 37 -7.13 -9.77 0.67
CA LEU A 37 -8.14 -8.75 0.42
C LEU A 37 -7.50 -7.41 -0.02
N ILE A 38 -6.42 -7.01 0.67
CA ILE A 38 -5.62 -5.83 0.33
C ILE A 38 -4.99 -5.98 -1.05
N LEU A 39 -4.40 -7.14 -1.36
CA LEU A 39 -3.74 -7.39 -2.64
C LEU A 39 -4.73 -7.40 -3.81
N LYS A 40 -5.91 -8.01 -3.62
CA LYS A 40 -7.02 -8.00 -4.60
C LYS A 40 -7.51 -6.59 -4.85
N THR A 41 -7.83 -5.86 -3.78
CA THR A 41 -8.34 -4.49 -3.89
C THR A 41 -7.31 -3.57 -4.55
N ALA A 42 -6.05 -3.69 -4.14
CA ALA A 42 -4.94 -2.97 -4.77
C ALA A 42 -4.85 -3.29 -6.27
N THR A 43 -4.93 -4.56 -6.66
CA THR A 43 -4.90 -4.99 -8.06
C THR A 43 -6.09 -4.44 -8.85
N GLU A 44 -7.31 -4.55 -8.31
CA GLU A 44 -8.53 -3.99 -8.93
C GLU A 44 -8.48 -2.47 -9.09
N MET A 45 -7.81 -1.78 -8.17
CA MET A 45 -7.60 -0.33 -8.26
C MET A 45 -6.45 0.05 -9.20
N GLY A 46 -5.69 -0.91 -9.75
CA GLY A 46 -4.48 -0.61 -10.50
C GLY A 46 -3.34 -0.06 -9.62
N TYR A 47 -3.39 -0.29 -8.29
CA TYR A 47 -2.26 -0.06 -7.40
C TYR A 47 -1.17 -1.08 -7.71
N HIS A 48 -0.23 -0.67 -8.55
CA HIS A 48 0.99 -1.42 -8.77
C HIS A 48 1.99 -0.99 -7.71
N PRO A 49 2.42 -1.90 -6.79
CA PRO A 49 3.52 -1.61 -5.89
C PRO A 49 4.78 -1.45 -6.75
N ASN A 50 5.04 -0.22 -7.21
CA ASN A 50 6.18 0.04 -8.06
C ASN A 50 7.42 0.02 -7.16
N PRO A 51 8.36 -0.93 -7.31
CA PRO A 51 9.61 -0.91 -6.55
C PRO A 51 10.42 0.38 -6.77
N MET A 52 10.15 1.13 -7.85
CA MET A 52 10.73 2.46 -8.10
C MET A 52 10.17 3.56 -7.19
N ALA A 53 8.96 3.42 -6.63
CA ALA A 53 8.40 4.39 -5.67
C ALA A 53 9.17 4.38 -4.32
N LYS A 54 9.98 3.34 -4.07
CA LYS A 54 10.89 3.26 -2.91
C LYS A 54 12.08 4.25 -3.02
N LYS A 55 12.29 4.88 -4.17
CA LYS A 55 13.37 5.86 -4.43
C LYS A 55 12.86 7.30 -4.66
N VAL A 56 11.81 7.75 -3.95
CA VAL A 56 11.40 9.17 -4.03
C VAL A 56 11.15 9.79 -2.65
N ASN A 57 12.07 9.62 -1.70
CA ASN A 57 12.11 10.45 -0.47
C ASN A 57 13.54 10.83 -0.06
N THR A 58 14.47 10.90 -1.02
CA THR A 58 15.81 11.48 -0.80
C THR A 58 15.94 12.77 -1.61
N LYS A 59 15.09 13.75 -1.32
CA LYS A 59 15.37 15.16 -1.66
C LYS A 59 14.52 16.09 -0.79
N LYS A 60 14.98 16.26 0.44
CA LYS A 60 14.90 17.56 1.11
C LYS A 60 16.30 17.88 1.62
N ILE A 61 17.16 18.17 0.64
CA ILE A 61 18.36 18.98 0.83
C ILE A 61 17.92 20.37 0.34
N PHE A 62 18.42 21.39 1.03
CA PHE A 62 18.08 22.81 1.04
C PHE A 62 17.10 23.17 2.15
#